data_AF-A0A1F5JVS2-F1
#
_entry.id   AF-A0A1F5JVS2-F1
#
_cell.length_a   1.000
_cell.length_b   1.000
_cell.length_c   1.000
_cell.angle_alpha   90.00
_cell.angle_beta   90.00
_cell.angle_gamma   90.00
#
_symmetry.space_group_name_H-M   'P 1'
#
loop_
_entity.id
_entity.type
_entity.pdbx_description
1 polymer ?
#
loop_
_entity_poly.entity_id
_entity_poly.type
_entity_poly.pdbx_seq_one_letter_code
_entity_poly.pdbx_strand_id
1 'polypeptide(L)' 'MHATSGWVGEIPPGKQAQLLVIFDQTFHGPTGIGPVERLVSIETNDIQNPKIEFSLKGVVVK' A
#
# COMPACT_ATOMS: atom_id res chain seq x y z
N MET A 1 -5.76 12.05 -4.76
CA MET A 1 -4.35 11.73 -4.49
C MET A 1 -4.28 11.11 -3.10
N HIS A 2 -3.68 9.93 -2.95
CA HIS A 2 -3.43 9.35 -1.62
C HIS A 2 -2.13 9.93 -1.08
N ALA A 3 -2.08 10.20 0.23
CA ALA A 3 -0.88 10.72 0.86
C ALA A 3 0.21 9.62 0.89
N THR A 4 1.46 10.01 0.63
CA THR A 4 2.60 9.16 0.92
C THR A 4 2.75 9.04 2.43
N SER A 5 2.88 7.82 2.94
CA SER A 5 3.20 7.61 4.34
C SER A 5 4.58 8.16 4.67
N GLY A 6 4.70 8.91 5.77
CA GLY A 6 6.01 9.33 6.30
C GLY A 6 6.65 8.29 7.22
N TRP A 7 6.03 7.11 7.37
CA TRP A 7 6.54 6.05 8.23
C TRP A 7 7.79 5.40 7.62
N VAL A 8 8.79 5.19 8.48
CA VAL A 8 10.01 4.45 8.19
C VAL A 8 10.22 3.44 9.32
N GLY A 9 10.67 2.23 8.98
CA GLY A 9 10.96 1.18 9.95
C GLY A 9 12.23 0.41 9.62
N GLU A 10 12.79 -0.23 10.64
CA GLU A 10 13.97 -1.09 10.53
C GLU A 10 13.57 -2.55 10.79
N ILE A 11 14.07 -3.47 9.96
CA ILE A 11 13.89 -4.92 10.12
C ILE A 11 15.25 -5.54 10.41
N PRO A 12 15.51 -6.02 11.65
CA PRO A 12 16.78 -6.65 11.97
C PRO A 12 17.02 -7.93 11.16
N PRO A 13 18.29 -8.36 10.99
CA PRO A 13 18.62 -9.60 10.28
C PRO A 13 17.83 -10.80 10.81
N GLY A 14 17.23 -11.57 9.88
CA GLY A 14 16.43 -12.75 10.20
C GLY A 14 15.05 -12.46 10.81
N LYS A 15 14.64 -11.20 10.91
CA LYS A 15 13.29 -10.81 11.36
C LYS A 15 12.36 -10.52 10.18
N GLN A 16 11.09 -10.35 10.50
CA GLN A 16 10.02 -10.09 9.55
C GLN A 16 9.17 -8.92 10.05
N ALA A 17 8.57 -8.19 9.11
CA ALA A 17 7.57 -7.17 9.37
C ALA A 17 6.27 -7.52 8.64
N GLN A 18 5.17 -6.89 9.05
CA GLN A 18 3.87 -7.02 8.40
C GLN A 18 3.46 -5.67 7.78
N LEU A 19 3.02 -5.71 6.53
CA LEU A 19 2.42 -4.57 5.85
C LEU A 19 0.90 -4.64 5.99
N LEU A 20 0.31 -3.67 6.69
CA LEU A 20 -1.14 -3.51 6.77
C LEU A 20 -1.61 -2.42 5.81
N VAL A 21 -2.41 -2.80 4.81
CA VAL A 21 -3.02 -1.87 3.85
C VAL A 21 -4.51 -1.77 4.15
N ILE A 22 -5.00 -0.57 4.40
CA ILE A 22 -6.41 -0.33 4.73
C ILE A 22 -7.12 0.24 3.51
N PHE A 23 -8.14 -0.47 3.03
CA PHE A 23 -9.06 0.02 2.02
C PHE A 23 -10.31 0.58 2.71
N ASP A 24 -10.47 1.91 2.65
CA ASP A 24 -11.67 2.60 3.13
C ASP A 24 -12.58 2.94 1.96
N GLN A 25 -13.62 2.13 1.76
CA GLN A 25 -14.60 2.34 0.69
C GLN A 25 -15.34 3.69 0.80
N THR A 26 -15.48 4.24 2.01
CA THR A 26 -16.22 5.49 2.26
C THR A 26 -15.47 6.73 1.79
N PHE A 27 -14.16 6.63 1.61
CA PHE A 27 -13.29 7.70 1.11
C PHE A 27 -13.52 8.03 -0.38
N HIS A 28 -14.06 7.08 -1.16
CA HIS A 28 -14.02 7.14 -2.63
C HIS A 28 -15.19 7.90 -3.28
N GLY A 29 -16.20 8.32 -2.51
CA GLY A 29 -17.34 9.12 -2.97
C GLY A 29 -18.21 8.44 -4.05
N PRO A 30 -19.31 9.06 -4.48
CA PRO A 30 -20.25 8.44 -5.43
C PRO A 30 -19.65 8.17 -6.82
N THR A 31 -18.66 8.95 -7.23
CA THR A 31 -17.96 8.81 -8.52
C THR A 31 -16.87 7.75 -8.48
N GLY A 32 -16.53 7.21 -7.31
CA GLY A 32 -15.51 6.19 -7.12
C GLY A 32 -16.03 4.76 -7.10
N ILE A 33 -17.34 4.53 -7.32
CA ILE A 33 -17.94 3.18 -7.35
C ILE A 33 -17.37 2.37 -8.52
N GLY A 34 -17.05 1.10 -8.27
CA GLY A 34 -16.52 0.17 -9.27
C GLY A 34 -15.14 -0.40 -8.90
N PRO A 35 -14.50 -1.11 -9.85
CA PRO A 35 -13.20 -1.73 -9.60
C PRO A 35 -12.11 -0.68 -9.40
N VAL A 36 -11.24 -0.92 -8.43
CA VAL A 36 -10.06 -0.11 -8.14
C VAL A 36 -8.80 -0.96 -8.13
N GLU A 37 -7.73 -0.41 -8.67
CA GLU A 37 -6.38 -0.96 -8.57
C GLU A 37 -5.43 0.12 -8.04
N ARG A 38 -4.57 -0.26 -7.09
CA ARG A 38 -3.56 0.59 -6.48
C ARG A 38 -2.25 -0.16 -6.32
N LEU A 39 -1.14 0.54 -6.55
CA LEU A 39 0.18 0.05 -6.22
C LEU A 39 0.61 0.63 -4.88
N VAL A 40 0.94 -0.26 -3.94
CA VAL A 40 1.58 0.09 -2.67
C VAL A 40 3.06 -0.15 -2.85
N SER A 41 3.85 0.92 -2.86
CA SER A 41 5.29 0.86 -3.03
C SER A 41 6.03 1.16 -1.73
N ILE A 42 7.10 0.41 -1.46
CA ILE A 42 8.01 0.61 -0.33
C ILE A 42 9.42 0.74 -0.89
N GLU A 43 10.14 1.77 -0.46
CA GLU A 43 11.58 1.90 -0.72
C GLU A 43 12.35 1.19 0.38
N THR A 44 13.42 0.49 0.02
CA THR A 44 14.26 -0.23 0.97
C THR A 44 15.74 0.09 0.77
N ASN A 45 16.55 -0.26 1.77
CA ASN A 45 18.00 -0.22 1.68
C ASN A 45 18.62 -1.55 1.20
N ASP A 46 17.82 -2.52 0.76
CA ASP A 46 18.32 -3.74 0.12
C ASP A 46 18.72 -3.42 -1.32
N ILE A 47 20.02 -3.55 -1.63
CA ILE A 47 20.58 -3.29 -2.96
C ILE A 47 19.94 -4.18 -4.03
N GLN A 48 19.51 -5.40 -3.67
CA GLN A 48 18.87 -6.32 -4.61
C GLN A 48 17.39 -5.99 -4.81
N ASN A 49 16.73 -5.39 -3.82
CA ASN A 49 15.30 -5.08 -3.81
C ASN A 49 15.03 -3.63 -3.35
N PRO A 50 15.59 -2.61 -4.04
CA PRO A 50 15.52 -1.22 -3.59
C PRO A 50 14.10 -0.65 -3.59
N LYS A 51 13.18 -1.30 -4.33
CA LYS A 51 11.76 -0.99 -4.34
C LYS A 51 10.95 -2.29 -4.34
N ILE A 52 9.95 -2.35 -3.47
CA ILE A 52 8.98 -3.45 -3.40
C ILE A 52 7.61 -2.87 -3.73
N GLU A 53 6.86 -3.53 -4.62
CA GLU A 53 5.50 -3.11 -5.01
C GLU A 53 4.48 -4.22 -4.77
N PHE A 54 3.33 -3.85 -4.22
CA PHE A 54 2.17 -4.72 -4.03
C PHE A 54 0.99 -4.17 -4.83
N SER A 55 0.37 -4.99 -5.68
CA SER A 55 -0.88 -4.64 -6.35
C SER A 55 -2.06 -4.97 -5.44
N LEU A 56 -2.82 -3.93 -5.08
CA LEU A 56 -4.08 -4.01 -4.38
C LEU A 56 -5.21 -3.88 -5.40
N LYS A 57 -6.11 -4.87 -5.41
CA LYS A 57 -7.35 -4.84 -6.20
C LYS A 57 -8.54 -4.89 -5.26
N GLY A 58 -9.54 -4.06 -5.54
CA GLY A 58 -10.77 -3.99 -4.77
C GLY A 58 -11.94 -3.53 -5.63
N VAL A 59 -13.13 -3.54 -5.04
CA VAL A 59 -14.34 -2.97 -5.66
C VAL A 59 -14.98 -2.03 -4.65
N VAL A 60 -15.13 -0.77 -5.01
CA VAL A 60 -15.89 0.20 -4.21
C VAL A 60 -17.37 -0.06 -4.47
N VAL A 61 -18.10 -0.35 -3.40
CA VAL A 61 -19.55 -0.56 -3.41
C VAL A 61 -20.24 0.50 -2.55
N LYS A 62 -21.57 0.56 -2.62
CA LYS A 62 -22.40 1.49 -1.84
C LYS A 62 -22.82 0.87 -0.51
#